data_AF-A0A845Y960-F1
#
_entry.id   AF-A0A845Y960-F1
#
_cell.length_a   1.000
_cell.length_b   1.000
_cell.length_c   1.000
_cell.angle_alpha   90.00
_cell.angle_beta   90.00
_cell.angle_gamma   90.00
#
_symmetry.space_group_name_H-M   'P 1'
#
loop_
_entity.id
_entity.type
_entity.pdbx_description
1 polymer ?
#
loop_
_entity_poly.entity_id
_entity_poly.type
_entity_poly.pdbx_seq_one_letter_code
_entity_poly.pdbx_strand_id
1 'polypeptide(L)' 'MIRFIREKSPYTQARIAEKMGVALRTWQDYEQGAIEAKFSLWQIKVLVEILEQIDLSIKDLPDPPPPPKT' A
#
# COMPACT_ATOMS: atom_id res chain seq x y z
N MET A 1 2.03 -0.55 -7.51
CA MET A 1 1.09 0.34 -6.79
C MET A 1 1.44 0.52 -5.30
N ILE A 2 1.44 -0.51 -4.45
CA ILE A 2 1.65 -0.34 -2.99
C ILE A 2 2.96 0.38 -2.63
N ARG A 3 4.06 0.00 -3.27
CA ARG A 3 5.37 0.65 -3.07
C ARG A 3 5.33 2.16 -3.37
N PHE A 4 4.57 2.59 -4.37
CA PHE A 4 4.43 4.00 -4.73
C PHE A 4 3.81 4.81 -3.59
N ILE A 5 2.78 4.27 -2.93
CA ILE A 5 2.13 4.90 -1.77
C ILE A 5 3.18 5.15 -0.68
N ARG A 6 4.00 4.14 -0.35
CA ARG A 6 5.08 4.32 0.64
C ARG A 6 6.09 5.37 0.20
N GLU A 7 6.56 5.32 -1.05
CA GLU A 7 7.60 6.24 -1.56
C GLU A 7 7.15 7.70 -1.58
N LYS A 8 5.85 7.95 -1.71
CA LYS A 8 5.27 9.30 -1.62
C LYS A 8 4.92 9.71 -0.19
N SER A 9 4.71 8.74 0.69
CA SER A 9 4.43 8.99 2.12
C SER A 9 5.71 9.27 2.93
N PRO A 10 5.61 9.95 4.07
CA PRO A 10 6.71 10.08 5.02
C PRO A 10 6.97 8.79 5.83
N TYR A 11 6.20 7.73 5.59
CA TYR A 11 6.21 6.53 6.43
C TYR A 11 7.21 5.48 5.94
N THR A 12 7.86 4.83 6.90
CA THR A 12 8.66 3.62 6.65
C THR A 12 7.75 2.41 6.44
N GLN A 13 8.28 1.33 5.84
CA GLN A 13 7.55 0.06 5.70
C GLN A 13 6.99 -0.44 7.04
N ALA A 14 7.78 -0.34 8.12
CA ALA A 14 7.37 -0.74 9.46
C ALA A 14 6.18 0.08 9.97
N ARG A 15 6.20 1.40 9.77
CA ARG A 15 5.12 2.27 10.23
C ARG A 15 3.82 2.07 9.45
N ILE A 16 3.89 1.82 8.15
CA ILE A 16 2.69 1.49 7.37
C ILE A 16 2.16 0.11 7.76
N ALA A 17 3.03 -0.90 7.91
CA ALA A 17 2.61 -2.24 8.34
C ALA A 17 1.87 -2.21 9.70
N GLU A 18 2.39 -1.45 10.66
CA GLU A 18 1.75 -1.21 11.96
C GLU A 18 0.38 -0.55 11.80
N LYS A 19 0.28 0.55 11.03
CA LYS A 19 -0.99 1.24 10.75
C LYS A 19 -2.01 0.33 10.05
N MET A 20 -1.54 -0.58 9.20
CA MET A 20 -2.35 -1.51 8.44
C MET A 20 -2.71 -2.78 9.22
N GLY A 21 -2.17 -2.95 10.43
CA GLY A 21 -2.39 -4.14 11.25
C GLY A 21 -1.87 -5.43 10.61
N VAL A 22 -0.77 -5.36 9.85
CA VAL A 22 -0.15 -6.51 9.19
C VAL A 22 1.30 -6.66 9.63
N ALA A 23 1.85 -7.87 9.46
CA ALA A 23 3.28 -8.08 9.69
C ALA A 23 4.12 -7.28 8.68
N LEU A 24 5.29 -6.80 9.11
CA LEU A 24 6.23 -6.09 8.24
C LEU A 24 6.55 -6.90 6.97
N ARG A 25 6.77 -8.21 7.13
CA ARG A 25 7.08 -9.08 5.99
C ARG A 25 5.95 -9.11 4.96
N THR A 26 4.71 -9.23 5.43
CA THR A 26 3.52 -9.19 4.57
C THR A 26 3.45 -7.88 3.78
N TRP A 27 3.73 -6.75 4.43
CA TRP A 27 3.77 -5.45 3.75
C TRP A 27 4.87 -5.38 2.67
N GLN A 28 6.06 -5.93 2.96
CA GLN A 28 7.15 -6.02 1.99
C GLN A 28 6.78 -6.89 0.78
N ASP A 29 6.13 -8.02 1.01
CA ASP A 29 5.66 -8.91 -0.06
C ASP A 29 4.60 -8.20 -0.94
N TYR A 30 3.73 -7.38 -0.35
CA TYR A 30 2.79 -6.52 -1.09
C TYR A 30 3.51 -5.47 -1.96
N GLU A 31 4.55 -4.81 -1.42
CA GLU A 31 5.33 -3.82 -2.18
C GLU A 31 6.08 -4.42 -3.36
N GLN A 32 6.55 -5.66 -3.21
CA GLN A 32 7.27 -6.41 -4.24
C GLN A 32 6.33 -7.08 -5.25
N GLY A 33 5.02 -7.12 -4.98
CA GLY A 33 4.04 -7.84 -5.80
C GLY A 33 4.19 -9.36 -5.70
N ALA A 34 4.88 -9.86 -4.67
CA ALA A 34 5.03 -11.30 -4.43
C ALA A 34 3.72 -11.94 -3.97
N ILE A 35 2.87 -11.15 -3.30
CA ILE A 35 1.53 -11.56 -2.86
C ILE A 35 0.55 -10.44 -3.23
N GLU A 36 -0.63 -10.83 -3.72
CA GLU A 36 -1.73 -9.89 -3.96
C GLU A 36 -2.23 -9.31 -2.62
N ALA A 37 -2.22 -7.99 -2.51
CA ALA A 37 -2.71 -7.31 -1.32
C ALA A 37 -4.24 -7.35 -1.27
N LYS A 38 -4.80 -7.98 -0.23
CA LYS A 38 -6.23 -7.96 0.06
C LYS A 38 -6.46 -7.11 1.30
N PHE A 39 -7.20 -6.02 1.13
CA PHE A 39 -7.47 -5.09 2.22
C PHE A 39 -8.92 -5.19 2.69
N SER A 40 -9.10 -5.20 4.01
CA SER A 40 -10.40 -4.92 4.63
C SER A 40 -10.80 -3.46 4.41
N LEU A 41 -12.09 -3.15 4.59
CA LEU A 41 -12.58 -1.76 4.49
C LEU A 41 -11.85 -0.79 5.43
N TRP A 42 -11.49 -1.24 6.64
CA TRP A 42 -10.73 -0.42 7.57
C TRP A 42 -9.32 -0.14 7.06
N GLN A 43 -8.63 -1.15 6.51
CA GLN A 43 -7.33 -0.98 5.87
C GLN A 43 -7.40 -0.04 4.67
N ILE A 44 -8.46 -0.12 3.86
CA ILE A 44 -8.70 0.84 2.77
C ILE A 44 -8.83 2.26 3.32
N LYS A 45 -9.59 2.46 4.41
CA LYS A 45 -9.72 3.78 5.05
C LYS A 45 -8.35 4.32 5.51
N VAL A 46 -7.53 3.48 6.14
CA VAL A 46 -6.16 3.87 6.55
C VAL A 46 -5.30 4.27 5.34
N LEU A 47 -5.39 3.55 4.22
CA LEU A 47 -4.68 3.93 3.01
C LEU A 47 -5.15 5.28 2.46
N VAL A 48 -6.46 5.54 2.45
CA VAL A 48 -7.02 6.83 2.03
C VAL A 48 -6.49 7.96 2.91
N GLU A 49 -6.49 7.78 4.23
CA GLU A 49 -5.93 8.77 5.16
C GLU A 49 -4.44 9.04 4.92
N ILE A 50 -3.67 8.02 4.53
CA ILE A 50 -2.25 8.19 4.16
C ILE A 50 -2.11 9.00 2.86
N LEU A 51 -2.98 8.78 1.88
CA LEU A 51 -2.96 9.50 0.61
C LEU A 51 -3.37 10.97 0.78
N GLU A 52 -4.39 11.24 1.59
CA GLU A 52 -4.84 12.60 1.91
C GLU A 52 -3.74 13.43 2.58
N GLN A 53 -2.90 12.82 3.43
CA GLN A 53 -1.76 13.48 4.07
C GLN A 53 -0.68 13.96 3.10
N ILE A 54 -0.67 13.42 1.88
CA ILE A 54 0.30 13.75 0.83
C ILE A 54 -0.37 14.34 -0.40
N ASP A 55 -1.59 14.89 -0.23
CA ASP A 55 -2.37 15.55 -1.28
C ASP A 55 -2.55 14.69 -2.55
N LEU A 56 -2.74 13.37 -2.34
CA LEU A 56 -2.99 12.40 -3.41
C LEU A 56 -4.40 11.83 -3.28
N SER A 57 -5.08 11.69 -4.41
CA SER A 57 -6.31 10.92 -4.51
C SER A 57 -6.04 9.48 -4.92
N ILE A 58 -6.96 8.57 -4.62
CA ILE A 58 -6.95 7.19 -5.16
C ILE A 58 -6.88 7.22 -6.71
N LYS A 59 -7.48 8.23 -7.34
CA LYS A 59 -7.51 8.39 -8.80
C LYS A 59 -6.13 8.69 -9.40
N ASP A 60 -5.20 9.16 -8.58
CA ASP A 60 -3.84 9.50 -9.00
C ASP A 60 -2.88 8.30 -8.82
N LEU A 61 -3.38 7.19 -8.30
CA LEU A 61 -2.58 5.97 -8.13
C LEU A 61 -2.28 5.34 -9.50
N PRO A 62 -1.06 4.81 -9.69
CA PRO A 62 -0.74 4.07 -10.90
C PRO A 62 -1.53 2.76 -10.93
N ASP A 63 -1.88 2.32 -12.15
CA ASP A 63 -2.50 1.03 -12.37
C ASP A 63 -1.67 -0.11 -11.72
N PRO A 64 -2.34 -1.20 -11.27
CA PRO A 64 -1.62 -2.35 -10.76
C PRO A 64 -0.70 -2.93 -11.85
N PRO A 65 0.47 -3.46 -11.47
CA PRO A 65 1.30 -4.18 -12.43
C PRO A 65 0.49 -5.36 -13.02
N PRO A 66 0.74 -5.73 -14.28
CA PRO A 66 0.06 -6.88 -14.88
C PRO A 66 0.29 -8.13 -14.02
N PRO A 67 -0.69 -9.05 -13.95
CA PRO A 67 -0.54 -10.28 -13.19
C PRO A 67 0.68 -11.07 -13.70
N PRO A 68 1.36 -11.84 -12.84
CA PRO A 68 2.47 -12.69 -13.25
C PRO A 68 2.04 -13.59 -14.42
N LYS A 69 2.86 -13.66 -15.47
CA LYS A 69 2.63 -14.64 -16.55
C LYS A 69 2.87 -16.03 -15.99
N THR A 70 1.81 -16.84 -15.93
CA THR A 70 1.86 -18.28 -15.67
C THR A 70 2.49 -19.03 -16.83
#